data_AF-A0A366LXX7-F1
#
_entry.id   AF-A0A366LXX7-F1
#
_cell.length_a   1.000
_cell.length_b   1.000
_cell.length_c   1.000
_cell.angle_alpha   90.00
_cell.angle_beta   90.00
_cell.angle_gamma   90.00
#
_symmetry.space_group_name_H-M   'P 1'
#
loop_
_entity.id
_entity.type
_entity.pdbx_description
1 polymer ?
#
loop_
_entity_poly.entity_id
_entity_poly.type
_entity_poly.pdbx_seq_one_letter_code
_entity_poly.pdbx_strand_id
1 'polypeptide(L)'
;MIRWGRRVTLAGLSGGGAVLARTDVAVGAYLNAAALRWLKQIIGSPSPRGAFSPAQRSCLRAWASFGLVEVDGELARQLLTPGPEETEARQAEPAAASPGALIEAAAALPPTGAPVLAVGVGPGCMFCEQLAADLTAAVAGGHRPGVGVVLSGDGHDRVFGPVPAHAVAGLAALARASIPRGTPSGVLLRPGAEPRPVIGYDQVTAVLTHPEDPDDDQVVVQGPSSCSVNVTSGAGTRVWPVRAGRRIVGVGARGAAAAELTGWLDERGTGGYAPITLTVERPKNLYLVYNGGGMIARLRSTADTVRCLETVLDAYAAQGAGRDDEADVSCGALWNPDHGVVLVPNPWTSELTKRSTRLGQAGWRLCPAPYVRLSAHPDRAWAHVHPLPDGPRTAPVAFRAEPPPEAAPGEPIRIPGGEERAAQLVCWAARPITEPQLHALAATAGRIPTRTLTLDGLITELTRP
;
A
#
# COMPACT_ATOMS: atom_id res chain seq x y z
N MET A 1 -16.25 -23.14 16.62
CA MET A 1 -16.20 -22.72 15.20
C MET A 1 -15.58 -21.34 15.09
N ILE A 2 -14.85 -21.06 14.01
CA ILE A 2 -14.38 -19.71 13.66
C ILE A 2 -15.23 -19.23 12.49
N ARG A 3 -15.70 -17.99 12.53
CA ARG A 3 -16.53 -17.36 11.49
C ARG A 3 -15.96 -16.00 11.12
N TRP A 4 -16.42 -15.45 10.01
CA TRP A 4 -16.17 -14.05 9.71
C TRP A 4 -16.86 -13.18 10.76
N GLY A 5 -16.21 -12.09 11.15
CA GLY A 5 -16.89 -11.07 11.93
C GLY A 5 -18.01 -10.41 11.12
N ARG A 6 -18.99 -9.82 11.81
CA ARG A 6 -20.04 -9.05 11.14
C ARG A 6 -19.44 -7.96 10.26
N ARG A 7 -19.94 -7.84 9.03
CA ARG A 7 -19.53 -6.82 8.05
C ARG A 7 -18.03 -6.88 7.71
N VAL A 8 -17.44 -8.07 7.80
CA VAL A 8 -16.06 -8.32 7.36
C VAL A 8 -16.07 -8.87 5.96
N THR A 9 -15.18 -8.36 5.14
CA THR A 9 -14.97 -8.84 3.79
C THR A 9 -13.53 -9.24 3.57
N LEU A 10 -13.33 -10.32 2.82
CA LEU A 10 -12.05 -10.79 2.35
C LEU A 10 -11.85 -10.39 0.88
N ALA A 11 -10.97 -9.44 0.61
CA ALA A 11 -10.56 -9.07 -0.74
C ALA A 11 -9.28 -9.81 -1.13
N GLY A 12 -9.38 -10.75 -2.07
CA GLY A 12 -8.20 -11.41 -2.63
C GLY A 12 -7.28 -10.40 -3.34
N LEU A 13 -5.98 -10.49 -3.09
CA LEU A 13 -4.96 -9.70 -3.76
C LEU A 13 -4.37 -10.50 -4.92
N SER A 14 -4.05 -9.81 -6.01
CA SER A 14 -3.34 -10.40 -7.14
C SER A 14 -1.90 -10.74 -6.70
N GLY A 15 -1.61 -12.03 -6.50
CA GLY A 15 -0.34 -12.52 -5.90
C GLY A 15 -0.51 -13.48 -4.74
N GLY A 16 -1.73 -13.98 -4.50
CA GLY A 16 -2.03 -15.05 -3.55
C GLY A 16 -2.37 -14.59 -2.13
N GLY A 17 -2.18 -13.31 -1.80
CA GLY A 17 -2.60 -12.72 -0.52
C GLY A 17 -4.07 -12.27 -0.51
N ALA A 18 -4.50 -11.65 0.59
CA ALA A 18 -5.80 -10.99 0.70
C ALA A 18 -5.76 -9.85 1.72
N VAL A 19 -6.79 -9.01 1.73
CA VAL A 19 -7.06 -8.07 2.82
C VAL A 19 -8.38 -8.46 3.46
N LEU A 20 -8.36 -8.68 4.76
CA LEU A 20 -9.57 -8.65 5.57
C LEU A 20 -9.88 -7.20 5.86
N ALA A 21 -11.09 -6.75 5.57
CA ALA A 21 -11.51 -5.39 5.89
C ALA A 21 -12.88 -5.44 6.54
N ARG A 22 -13.06 -4.67 7.61
CA ARG A 22 -14.39 -4.31 8.08
C ARG A 22 -14.95 -3.22 7.17
N THR A 23 -16.19 -3.38 6.75
CA THR A 23 -16.85 -2.43 5.85
C THR A 23 -17.56 -1.31 6.60
N ASP A 24 -17.68 -1.42 7.92
CA ASP A 24 -18.32 -0.43 8.80
C ASP A 24 -17.34 0.45 9.56
N VAL A 25 -16.05 0.09 9.61
CA VAL A 25 -14.98 0.85 10.28
C VAL A 25 -13.66 0.68 9.53
N ALA A 26 -12.78 1.67 9.58
CA ALA A 26 -11.47 1.67 8.90
C ALA A 26 -10.46 0.69 9.56
N VAL A 27 -10.77 -0.60 9.49
CA VAL A 27 -9.98 -1.68 10.09
C VAL A 27 -9.76 -2.75 9.05
N GLY A 28 -8.50 -3.10 8.82
CA GLY A 28 -8.16 -4.21 7.95
C GLY A 28 -6.84 -4.89 8.29
N ALA A 29 -6.69 -6.12 7.82
CA ALA A 29 -5.50 -6.93 7.99
C ALA A 29 -5.08 -7.51 6.64
N TYR A 30 -3.82 -7.28 6.27
CA TYR A 30 -3.21 -8.00 5.17
C TYR A 30 -2.97 -9.46 5.57
N LEU A 31 -3.28 -10.36 4.64
CA LEU A 31 -3.03 -11.79 4.71
C LEU A 31 -2.07 -12.14 3.58
N ASN A 32 -0.92 -12.72 3.92
CA ASN A 32 -0.11 -13.40 2.91
C ASN A 32 -0.82 -14.69 2.44
N ALA A 33 -0.30 -15.31 1.38
CA ALA A 33 -0.93 -16.50 0.80
C ALA A 33 -1.04 -17.70 1.74
N ALA A 34 -0.06 -17.87 2.64
CA ALA A 34 -0.09 -18.95 3.64
C ALA A 34 -1.18 -18.70 4.70
N ALA A 35 -1.28 -17.47 5.21
CA ALA A 35 -2.28 -17.05 6.17
C ALA A 35 -3.69 -17.10 5.57
N LEU A 36 -3.84 -16.70 4.30
CA LEU A 36 -5.11 -16.78 3.56
C LEU A 36 -5.59 -18.23 3.42
N ARG A 37 -4.72 -19.15 2.96
CA ARG A 37 -5.06 -20.57 2.82
C ARG A 37 -5.45 -21.19 4.15
N TRP A 38 -4.65 -20.93 5.18
CA TRP A 38 -4.93 -21.42 6.53
C TRP A 38 -6.24 -20.88 7.08
N LEU A 39 -6.50 -19.57 6.97
CA LEU A 39 -7.72 -18.95 7.46
C LEU A 39 -8.96 -19.52 6.75
N LYS A 40 -8.89 -19.73 5.42
CA LYS A 40 -9.96 -20.38 4.65
C LYS A 40 -10.25 -21.81 5.10
N GLN A 41 -9.24 -22.56 5.57
CA GLN A 41 -9.40 -23.94 6.04
C GLN A 41 -10.10 -24.03 7.41
N ILE A 42 -9.96 -23.00 8.25
CA ILE A 42 -10.49 -23.02 9.62
C ILE A 42 -11.83 -22.29 9.77
N ILE A 43 -12.15 -21.34 8.89
CA ILE A 43 -13.44 -20.63 8.87
C ILE A 43 -14.57 -21.58 8.48
N GLY A 44 -15.66 -21.56 9.25
CA GLY A 44 -16.82 -22.45 9.07
C GLY A 44 -16.58 -23.89 9.54
N SER A 45 -15.38 -24.23 9.98
CA SER A 45 -15.06 -25.58 10.45
C SER A 45 -15.50 -25.79 11.92
N PRO A 46 -16.27 -26.86 12.22
CA PRO A 46 -16.78 -27.12 13.57
C PRO A 46 -15.66 -27.53 14.55
N SER A 47 -14.52 -28.00 14.06
CA SER A 47 -13.29 -28.19 14.83
C SER A 47 -12.10 -28.11 13.88
N PRO A 48 -11.33 -27.01 13.86
CA PRO A 48 -10.09 -26.97 13.10
C PRO A 48 -9.19 -28.09 13.64
N ARG A 49 -9.00 -29.15 12.83
CA ARG A 49 -8.28 -30.36 13.23
C ARG A 49 -6.79 -30.02 13.36
N GLY A 50 -6.34 -29.69 14.57
CA GLY A 50 -4.93 -29.49 14.89
C GLY A 50 -4.69 -28.50 16.01
N ALA A 51 -3.57 -28.65 16.73
CA ALA A 51 -3.09 -27.62 17.64
C ALA A 51 -2.63 -26.41 16.81
N PHE A 52 -3.22 -25.24 17.07
CA PHE A 52 -2.74 -24.00 16.46
C PHE A 52 -1.33 -23.70 16.95
N SER A 53 -0.44 -23.34 16.02
CA SER A 53 0.87 -22.78 16.36
C SER A 53 0.71 -21.43 17.10
N PRO A 54 1.73 -20.99 17.87
CA PRO A 54 1.69 -19.70 18.57
C PRO A 54 1.38 -18.51 17.64
N ALA A 55 2.00 -18.46 16.45
CA ALA A 55 1.76 -17.42 15.45
C ALA A 55 0.29 -17.40 14.95
N GLN A 56 -0.29 -18.58 14.76
CA GLN A 56 -1.70 -18.73 14.37
C GLN A 56 -2.65 -18.26 15.48
N ARG A 57 -2.36 -18.60 16.75
CA ARG A 57 -3.15 -18.12 17.89
C ARG A 57 -3.07 -16.60 18.00
N SER A 58 -1.87 -16.02 17.84
CA SER A 58 -1.67 -14.56 17.86
C SER A 58 -2.47 -13.86 16.77
N CYS A 59 -2.42 -14.36 15.53
CA CYS A 59 -3.22 -13.84 14.41
C CYS A 59 -4.73 -13.91 14.69
N LEU A 60 -5.24 -15.05 15.19
CA LEU A 60 -6.66 -15.22 15.52
C LEU A 60 -7.10 -14.30 16.66
N ARG A 61 -6.26 -14.11 17.69
CA ARG A 61 -6.51 -13.16 18.78
C ARG A 61 -6.60 -11.73 18.26
N ALA A 62 -5.63 -11.31 17.45
CA ALA A 62 -5.62 -9.99 16.84
C ALA A 62 -6.86 -9.78 15.98
N TRP A 63 -7.13 -10.67 15.02
CA TRP A 63 -8.30 -10.57 14.15
C TRP A 63 -9.62 -10.59 14.93
N ALA A 64 -9.73 -11.40 15.99
CA ALA A 64 -10.92 -11.43 16.83
C ALA A 64 -11.11 -10.11 17.62
N SER A 65 -10.03 -9.54 18.16
CA SER A 65 -10.08 -8.27 18.89
C SER A 65 -10.51 -7.09 18.01
N PHE A 66 -10.23 -7.16 16.71
CA PHE A 66 -10.66 -6.18 15.71
C PHE A 66 -12.02 -6.48 15.09
N GLY A 67 -12.67 -7.59 15.49
CA GLY A 67 -13.93 -8.03 14.92
C GLY A 67 -13.80 -8.48 13.45
N LEU A 68 -12.60 -8.86 13.00
CA LEU A 68 -12.37 -9.43 11.66
C LEU A 68 -12.77 -10.91 11.60
N VAL A 69 -12.68 -11.62 12.73
CA VAL A 69 -13.18 -13.00 12.88
C VAL A 69 -13.97 -13.15 14.18
N GLU A 70 -14.99 -13.99 14.16
CA GLU A 70 -15.74 -14.43 15.33
C GLU A 70 -15.28 -15.84 15.73
N VAL A 71 -15.13 -16.07 17.03
CA VAL A 71 -14.71 -17.37 17.57
C VAL A 71 -15.79 -17.83 18.56
N ASP A 72 -16.36 -19.02 18.36
CA ASP A 72 -17.35 -19.59 19.28
C ASP A 72 -16.80 -19.70 20.70
N GLY A 73 -17.66 -19.53 21.71
CA GLY A 73 -17.28 -19.44 23.12
C GLY A 73 -16.39 -20.58 23.67
N GLU A 74 -16.54 -21.82 23.20
CA GLU A 74 -15.69 -22.96 23.62
C GLU A 74 -14.28 -22.87 23.03
N LEU A 75 -14.19 -22.54 21.73
CA LEU A 75 -12.93 -22.36 21.04
C LEU A 75 -12.26 -21.05 21.43
N ALA A 76 -13.04 -20.02 21.74
CA ALA A 76 -12.60 -18.78 22.34
C ALA A 76 -12.02 -19.07 23.73
N ARG A 77 -12.65 -19.92 24.55
CA ARG A 77 -12.02 -20.39 25.79
C ARG A 77 -10.72 -21.15 25.52
N GLN A 78 -10.60 -22.00 24.52
CA GLN A 78 -9.34 -22.71 24.23
C GLN A 78 -8.24 -21.84 23.57
N LEU A 79 -8.60 -20.79 22.83
CA LEU A 79 -7.69 -19.87 22.13
C LEU A 79 -7.35 -18.61 22.95
N LEU A 80 -8.23 -18.22 23.86
CA LEU A 80 -8.14 -17.03 24.72
C LEU A 80 -7.88 -17.37 26.20
N THR A 81 -8.04 -18.62 26.62
CA THR A 81 -7.45 -19.10 27.89
C THR A 81 -6.02 -19.54 27.59
N PRO A 82 -5.02 -18.95 28.25
CA PRO A 82 -3.64 -19.32 28.01
C PRO A 82 -3.41 -20.76 28.44
N GLY A 83 -2.75 -21.55 27.59
CA GLY A 83 -2.14 -22.79 28.04
C GLY A 83 -1.08 -22.54 29.13
N PRO A 84 -0.67 -23.54 29.92
CA PRO A 84 0.39 -23.39 30.92
C PRO A 84 1.71 -22.86 30.30
N GLU A 85 2.06 -23.30 29.09
CA GLU A 85 3.21 -22.77 28.31
C GLU A 85 2.98 -21.33 27.82
N GLU A 86 1.72 -20.91 27.61
CA GLU A 86 1.37 -19.53 27.24
C GLU A 86 1.28 -18.60 28.46
N THR A 87 1.23 -19.12 29.70
CA THR A 87 1.23 -18.27 30.90
C THR A 87 2.63 -17.76 31.22
N GLU A 88 3.65 -18.59 30.93
CA GLU A 88 5.06 -18.17 30.92
C GLU A 88 5.37 -17.25 29.73
N ALA A 89 4.75 -17.46 28.57
CA ALA A 89 4.85 -16.53 27.43
C ALA A 89 4.00 -15.25 27.57
N ARG A 90 2.91 -15.27 28.35
CA ARG A 90 2.00 -14.11 28.57
C ARG A 90 2.55 -13.05 29.48
N GLN A 91 3.58 -13.32 30.27
CA GLN A 91 4.34 -12.24 30.91
C GLN A 91 5.10 -11.38 29.87
N ALA A 92 5.13 -11.78 28.59
CA ALA A 92 5.85 -11.09 27.53
C ALA A 92 4.98 -10.45 26.42
N GLU A 93 3.69 -10.76 26.26
CA GLU A 93 2.84 -10.16 25.21
C GLU A 93 1.79 -9.19 25.78
N PRO A 94 1.98 -7.86 25.63
CA PRO A 94 1.07 -6.86 26.19
C PRO A 94 -0.27 -6.80 25.42
N ALA A 95 -1.37 -6.69 26.17
CA ALA A 95 -2.68 -6.36 25.61
C ALA A 95 -2.62 -5.01 24.87
N ALA A 96 -3.46 -4.83 23.84
CA ALA A 96 -3.54 -3.58 23.11
C ALA A 96 -3.84 -2.40 24.05
N ALA A 97 -2.88 -1.48 24.20
CA ALA A 97 -3.09 -0.27 24.97
C ALA A 97 -4.24 0.55 24.34
N SER A 98 -5.18 1.00 25.18
CA SER A 98 -6.21 1.93 24.75
C SER A 98 -5.55 3.23 24.23
N PRO A 99 -6.22 4.02 23.36
CA PRO A 99 -5.68 5.30 22.93
C PRO A 99 -5.29 6.20 24.12
N GLY A 100 -6.13 6.23 25.16
CA GLY A 100 -5.86 6.96 26.40
C GLY A 100 -4.60 6.46 27.12
N ALA A 101 -4.41 5.15 27.23
CA ALA A 101 -3.21 4.58 27.86
C ALA A 101 -1.92 4.89 27.09
N LEU A 102 -1.98 4.97 25.74
CA LEU A 102 -0.85 5.40 24.92
C LEU A 102 -0.53 6.89 25.12
N ILE A 103 -1.55 7.74 25.22
CA ILE A 103 -1.40 9.17 25.47
C ILE A 103 -0.81 9.40 26.87
N GLU A 104 -1.31 8.71 27.90
CA GLU A 104 -0.79 8.77 29.27
C GLU A 104 0.67 8.31 29.34
N ALA A 105 1.00 7.17 28.72
CA ALA A 105 2.37 6.66 28.66
C ALA A 105 3.31 7.63 27.93
N ALA A 106 2.83 8.26 26.85
CA ALA A 106 3.59 9.26 26.11
C ALA A 106 3.78 10.56 26.91
N ALA A 107 2.76 11.01 27.63
CA ALA A 107 2.81 12.21 28.47
C ALA A 107 3.74 12.04 29.68
N ALA A 108 3.95 10.80 30.14
CA ALA A 108 4.89 10.47 31.20
C ALA A 108 6.37 10.46 30.74
N LEU A 109 6.64 10.50 29.44
CA LEU A 109 8.01 10.54 28.93
C LEU A 109 8.64 11.92 29.17
N PRO A 110 9.97 11.98 29.43
CA PRO A 110 10.69 13.25 29.49
C PRO A 110 10.52 14.05 28.19
N PRO A 111 10.52 15.41 28.26
CA PRO A 111 10.44 16.24 27.07
C PRO A 111 11.56 15.93 26.07
N THR A 112 11.18 15.66 24.83
CA THR A 112 12.13 15.32 23.75
C THR A 112 12.83 16.54 23.15
N GLY A 113 12.36 17.76 23.43
CA GLY A 113 12.93 19.01 22.90
C GLY A 113 12.70 19.25 21.39
N ALA A 114 12.26 18.22 20.65
CA ALA A 114 11.87 18.26 19.25
C ALA A 114 10.71 17.28 18.99
N PRO A 115 9.96 17.42 17.89
CA PRO A 115 8.97 16.42 17.48
C PRO A 115 9.59 15.04 17.32
N VAL A 116 8.98 14.01 17.93
CA VAL A 116 9.40 12.62 17.81
C VAL A 116 8.20 11.70 17.54
N LEU A 117 8.36 10.73 16.64
CA LEU A 117 7.38 9.72 16.31
C LEU A 117 7.88 8.34 16.76
N ALA A 118 7.20 7.73 17.73
CA ALA A 118 7.44 6.36 18.16
C ALA A 118 6.53 5.42 17.35
N VAL A 119 7.10 4.54 16.52
CA VAL A 119 6.34 3.65 15.61
C VAL A 119 6.61 2.18 15.91
N GLY A 120 5.55 1.48 16.26
CA GLY A 120 5.49 0.03 16.32
C GLY A 120 5.56 -0.60 14.94
N VAL A 121 6.53 -1.48 14.73
CA VAL A 121 6.71 -2.25 13.50
C VAL A 121 6.60 -3.74 13.77
N GLY A 122 6.01 -4.49 12.83
CA GLY A 122 5.79 -5.92 12.96
C GLY A 122 6.70 -6.74 12.04
N PRO A 123 7.20 -7.91 12.48
CA PRO A 123 8.00 -8.78 11.62
C PRO A 123 7.16 -9.27 10.42
N GLY A 124 7.73 -9.19 9.21
CA GLY A 124 7.08 -9.59 7.96
C GLY A 124 5.97 -8.66 7.47
N CYS A 125 5.82 -7.47 8.07
CA CYS A 125 4.90 -6.45 7.56
C CYS A 125 5.57 -5.65 6.43
N MET A 126 5.12 -5.88 5.19
CA MET A 126 5.65 -5.20 3.99
C MET A 126 5.61 -3.67 4.07
N PHE A 127 4.62 -3.10 4.76
CA PHE A 127 4.53 -1.65 5.00
C PHE A 127 5.59 -1.16 5.99
N CYS A 128 5.93 -1.96 7.00
CA CYS A 128 7.01 -1.65 7.94
C CYS A 128 8.38 -1.77 7.27
N GLU A 129 8.56 -2.77 6.41
CA GLU A 129 9.79 -2.94 5.62
C GLU A 129 10.00 -1.77 4.67
N GLN A 130 8.95 -1.36 3.94
CA GLN A 130 9.01 -0.17 3.09
C GLN A 130 9.32 1.09 3.92
N LEU A 131 8.64 1.33 5.04
CA LEU A 131 8.89 2.48 5.91
C LEU A 131 10.35 2.55 6.36
N ALA A 132 10.91 1.43 6.83
CA ALA A 132 12.29 1.37 7.27
C ALA A 132 13.27 1.62 6.11
N ALA A 133 12.98 1.07 4.93
CA ALA A 133 13.79 1.29 3.73
C ALA A 133 13.74 2.77 3.28
N ASP A 134 12.56 3.39 3.27
CA ASP A 134 12.35 4.79 2.91
C ASP A 134 13.14 5.72 3.84
N LEU A 135 13.03 5.52 5.16
CA LEU A 135 13.74 6.31 6.16
C LEU A 135 15.26 6.13 6.06
N THR A 136 15.72 4.91 5.80
CA THR A 136 17.15 4.61 5.60
C THR A 136 17.68 5.32 4.35
N ALA A 137 16.96 5.24 3.24
CA ALA A 137 17.34 5.88 1.98
C ALA A 137 17.32 7.41 2.08
N ALA A 138 16.32 7.98 2.76
CA ALA A 138 16.24 9.41 3.03
C ALA A 138 17.45 9.91 3.83
N VAL A 139 17.78 9.25 4.95
CA VAL A 139 18.92 9.60 5.80
C VAL A 139 20.25 9.45 5.04
N ALA A 140 20.44 8.36 4.29
CA ALA A 140 21.62 8.15 3.47
C ALA A 140 21.77 9.20 2.36
N GLY A 141 20.65 9.70 1.83
CA GLY A 141 20.60 10.80 0.86
C GLY A 141 20.89 12.19 1.45
N GLY A 142 21.06 12.30 2.77
CA GLY A 142 21.25 13.58 3.46
C GLY A 142 19.94 14.31 3.80
N HIS A 143 18.79 13.70 3.52
CA HIS A 143 17.49 14.21 3.92
C HIS A 143 17.20 13.79 5.36
N ARG A 144 16.91 14.76 6.23
CA ARG A 144 16.46 14.49 7.59
C ARG A 144 14.94 14.63 7.63
N PRO A 145 14.20 13.64 8.15
CA PRO A 145 12.79 13.85 8.46
C PRO A 145 12.64 15.05 9.40
N GLY A 146 11.55 15.80 9.28
CA GLY A 146 11.24 16.92 10.19
C GLY A 146 10.97 16.49 11.64
N VAL A 147 10.95 15.19 11.89
CA VAL A 147 10.62 14.53 13.17
C VAL A 147 11.70 13.48 13.46
N GLY A 148 12.13 13.35 14.72
CA GLY A 148 12.87 12.16 15.14
C GLY A 148 11.99 10.91 15.08
N VAL A 149 12.50 9.76 14.68
CA VAL A 149 11.71 8.53 14.55
C VAL A 149 12.36 7.41 15.33
N VAL A 150 11.57 6.68 16.11
CA VAL A 150 11.99 5.42 16.74
C VAL A 150 11.09 4.31 16.22
N LEU A 151 11.66 3.39 15.44
CA LEU A 151 10.98 2.15 15.02
C LEU A 151 11.34 1.03 15.99
N SER A 152 10.34 0.32 16.50
CA SER A 152 10.57 -0.84 17.40
C SER A 152 9.47 -1.89 17.25
N GLY A 153 9.82 -3.17 17.45
CA GLY A 153 8.86 -4.28 17.48
C GLY A 153 9.22 -5.51 16.65
N ASP A 154 10.15 -5.37 15.71
CA ASP A 154 10.60 -6.46 14.83
C ASP A 154 11.94 -7.07 15.26
N GLY A 155 12.31 -6.90 16.53
CA GLY A 155 13.54 -7.43 17.12
C GLY A 155 14.71 -6.44 17.16
N HIS A 156 14.58 -5.27 16.52
CA HIS A 156 15.61 -4.23 16.51
C HIS A 156 15.01 -2.83 16.72
N ASP A 157 15.63 -2.04 17.59
CA ASP A 157 15.29 -0.62 17.75
C ASP A 157 16.10 0.19 16.72
N ARG A 158 15.41 0.97 15.88
CA ARG A 158 16.03 1.83 14.86
C ARG A 158 15.65 3.27 15.10
N VAL A 159 16.64 4.16 15.03
CA VAL A 159 16.46 5.59 15.30
C VAL A 159 16.85 6.39 14.06
N PHE A 160 15.97 7.30 13.64
CA PHE A 160 16.19 8.21 12.51
C PHE A 160 15.99 9.65 12.95
N GLY A 161 16.83 10.57 12.49
CA GLY A 161 16.69 11.99 12.83
C GLY A 161 17.02 12.33 14.30
N PRO A 162 16.61 13.52 14.79
CA PRO A 162 17.02 14.04 16.09
C PRO A 162 16.19 13.45 17.23
N VAL A 163 16.55 12.24 17.70
CA VAL A 163 15.96 11.65 18.91
C VAL A 163 16.95 11.75 20.08
N PRO A 164 16.58 12.34 21.23
CA PRO A 164 17.45 12.39 22.38
C PRO A 164 17.76 10.98 22.91
N ALA A 165 19.05 10.69 23.14
CA ALA A 165 19.50 9.37 23.59
C ALA A 165 18.79 8.89 24.86
N HIS A 166 18.50 9.80 25.80
CA HIS A 166 17.81 9.49 27.05
C HIS A 166 16.34 9.05 26.83
N ALA A 167 15.72 9.44 25.71
CA ALA A 167 14.31 9.16 25.42
C ALA A 167 14.13 7.86 24.61
N VAL A 168 15.18 7.35 23.95
CA VAL A 168 15.09 6.21 23.01
C VAL A 168 14.42 4.99 23.64
N ALA A 169 14.81 4.59 24.86
CA ALA A 169 14.26 3.40 25.51
C ALA A 169 12.76 3.54 25.79
N GLY A 170 12.32 4.71 26.29
CA GLY A 170 10.90 4.98 26.56
C GLY A 170 10.07 5.07 25.28
N LEU A 171 10.62 5.71 24.23
CA LEU A 171 9.99 5.79 22.91
C LEU A 171 9.89 4.42 22.25
N ALA A 172 10.91 3.56 22.38
CA ALA A 172 10.86 2.20 21.87
C ALA A 172 9.81 1.35 22.61
N ALA A 173 9.67 1.52 23.92
CA ALA A 173 8.60 0.88 24.69
C ALA A 173 7.21 1.36 24.25
N LEU A 174 7.05 2.67 24.03
CA LEU A 174 5.80 3.25 23.52
C LEU A 174 5.46 2.76 22.11
N ALA A 175 6.46 2.67 21.22
CA ALA A 175 6.32 2.08 19.90
C ALA A 175 5.85 0.61 19.97
N ARG A 176 6.45 -0.20 20.84
CA ARG A 176 6.00 -1.59 21.03
C ARG A 176 4.57 -1.67 21.55
N ALA A 177 4.17 -0.75 22.43
CA ALA A 177 2.81 -0.69 22.96
C ALA A 177 1.75 -0.32 21.90
N SER A 178 2.13 0.32 20.78
CA SER A 178 1.19 0.63 19.69
C SER A 178 0.95 -0.54 18.74
N ILE A 179 1.89 -1.49 18.60
CA ILE A 179 1.82 -2.65 17.68
C ILE A 179 0.46 -3.36 17.67
N PRO A 180 -0.17 -3.65 18.83
CA PRO A 180 -1.44 -4.34 18.83
C PRO A 180 -2.56 -3.60 18.10
N ARG A 181 -2.41 -2.30 17.81
CA ARG A 181 -3.35 -1.47 17.02
C ARG A 181 -3.21 -1.64 15.50
N GLY A 182 -2.23 -2.42 15.05
CA GLY A 182 -1.84 -2.56 13.65
C GLY A 182 -0.40 -2.12 13.42
N THR A 183 0.19 -2.52 12.31
CA THR A 183 1.57 -2.12 11.95
C THR A 183 1.62 -1.61 10.51
N PRO A 184 2.33 -0.49 10.24
CA PRO A 184 2.92 0.41 11.23
C PRO A 184 1.84 1.23 11.97
N SER A 185 2.05 1.48 13.26
CA SER A 185 1.24 2.40 14.06
C SER A 185 2.10 3.01 15.16
N GLY A 186 1.73 4.17 15.69
CA GLY A 186 2.61 4.88 16.61
C GLY A 186 1.95 6.00 17.39
N VAL A 187 2.79 6.81 18.02
CA VAL A 187 2.40 8.02 18.74
C VAL A 187 3.36 9.14 18.36
N LEU A 188 2.81 10.26 17.90
CA LEU A 188 3.53 11.51 17.67
C LEU A 188 3.59 12.30 18.98
N LEU A 189 4.80 12.66 19.40
CA LEU A 189 5.08 13.54 20.53
C LEU A 189 5.60 14.86 20.00
N ARG A 190 4.91 15.96 20.30
CA ARG A 190 5.33 17.32 19.96
C ARG A 190 5.56 18.13 21.23
N PRO A 191 6.66 18.89 21.35
CA PRO A 191 6.87 19.76 22.50
C PRO A 191 5.68 20.73 22.69
N GLY A 192 5.10 20.73 23.88
CA GLY A 192 3.98 21.62 24.23
C GLY A 192 2.61 21.25 23.65
N ALA A 193 2.48 20.08 23.00
CA ALA A 193 1.21 19.57 22.49
C ALA A 193 0.86 18.21 23.10
N GLU A 194 -0.42 17.86 23.07
CA GLU A 194 -0.89 16.53 23.50
C GLU A 194 -0.35 15.43 22.56
N PRO A 195 0.10 14.28 23.09
CA PRO A 195 0.48 13.14 22.27
C PRO A 195 -0.65 12.68 21.34
N ARG A 196 -0.30 12.35 20.09
CA ARG A 196 -1.28 11.96 19.07
C ARG A 196 -1.04 10.53 18.59
N PRO A 197 -1.99 9.60 18.80
CA PRO A 197 -1.94 8.28 18.18
C PRO A 197 -2.05 8.38 16.65
N VAL A 198 -1.26 7.56 15.95
CA VAL A 198 -1.30 7.44 14.48
C VAL A 198 -1.43 5.97 14.11
N ILE A 199 -2.31 5.64 13.18
CA ILE A 199 -2.67 4.26 12.86
C ILE A 199 -2.64 4.08 11.36
N GLY A 200 -1.80 3.15 10.88
CA GLY A 200 -1.66 2.86 9.46
C GLY A 200 -0.48 3.59 8.81
N TYR A 201 -0.03 3.04 7.69
CA TYR A 201 1.12 3.56 6.93
C TYR A 201 0.84 4.94 6.34
N ASP A 202 -0.38 5.21 5.92
CA ASP A 202 -0.83 6.52 5.43
C ASP A 202 -0.68 7.61 6.48
N GLN A 203 -1.20 7.41 7.69
CA GLN A 203 -1.08 8.40 8.77
C GLN A 203 0.37 8.56 9.24
N VAL A 204 1.12 7.47 9.35
CA VAL A 204 2.54 7.52 9.73
C VAL A 204 3.35 8.31 8.70
N THR A 205 3.13 8.08 7.40
CA THR A 205 3.85 8.80 6.33
C THR A 205 3.40 10.26 6.21
N ALA A 206 2.12 10.57 6.44
CA ALA A 206 1.62 11.94 6.51
C ALA A 206 2.37 12.74 7.59
N VAL A 207 2.46 12.20 8.81
CA VAL A 207 3.19 12.82 9.93
C VAL A 207 4.67 13.05 9.62
N LEU A 208 5.33 12.08 8.98
CA LEU A 208 6.75 12.19 8.63
C LEU A 208 7.01 13.27 7.58
N THR A 209 6.05 13.51 6.70
CA THR A 209 6.14 14.50 5.61
C THR A 209 5.74 15.89 6.10
N HIS A 210 4.64 16.00 6.86
CA HIS A 210 4.06 17.22 7.39
C HIS A 210 3.75 17.09 8.88
N PRO A 211 4.76 17.23 9.76
CA PRO A 211 4.57 17.01 11.20
C PRO A 211 3.65 18.01 11.89
N GLU A 212 3.51 19.20 11.30
CA GLU A 212 2.62 20.23 11.80
C GLU A 212 1.16 19.95 11.48
N ASP A 213 0.89 19.28 10.35
CA ASP A 213 -0.44 18.90 9.87
C ASP A 213 -0.51 17.40 9.57
N PRO A 214 -0.76 16.55 10.59
CA PRO A 214 -0.77 15.10 10.44
C PRO A 214 -1.96 14.56 9.64
N ASP A 215 -2.96 15.40 9.37
CA ASP A 215 -4.14 15.08 8.57
C ASP A 215 -4.00 15.51 7.11
N ASP A 216 -2.82 16.03 6.73
CA ASP A 216 -2.58 16.53 5.39
C ASP A 216 -2.73 15.41 4.34
N ASP A 217 -3.71 15.59 3.47
CA ASP A 217 -4.03 14.66 2.39
C ASP A 217 -3.06 14.76 1.22
N GLN A 218 -2.08 15.68 1.26
CA GLN A 218 -1.12 15.96 0.18
C GLN A 218 -0.11 14.84 -0.04
N VAL A 219 0.08 13.93 0.91
CA VAL A 219 1.03 12.82 0.78
C VAL A 219 0.42 11.68 -0.04
N VAL A 220 1.10 11.32 -1.13
CA VAL A 220 0.70 10.15 -1.93
C VAL A 220 1.34 8.90 -1.34
N VAL A 221 0.51 7.89 -1.10
CA VAL A 221 0.95 6.61 -0.56
C VAL A 221 0.50 5.49 -1.49
N GLN A 222 1.44 4.65 -1.90
CA GLN A 222 1.17 3.45 -2.69
C GLN A 222 1.39 2.21 -1.82
N GLY A 223 0.57 1.17 -2.02
CA GLY A 223 0.77 -0.11 -1.34
C GLY A 223 2.13 -0.73 -1.73
N PRO A 224 2.93 -1.22 -0.78
CA PRO A 224 4.23 -1.80 -1.08
C PRO A 224 4.06 -3.12 -1.83
N SER A 225 5.02 -3.43 -2.70
CA SER A 225 5.19 -4.78 -3.25
C SER A 225 6.55 -5.33 -2.86
N SER A 226 6.75 -6.64 -3.00
CA SER A 226 8.07 -7.25 -2.82
C SER A 226 9.13 -6.64 -3.73
N CYS A 227 8.75 -6.13 -4.89
CA CYS A 227 9.66 -5.43 -5.80
C CYS A 227 9.97 -4.00 -5.29
N SER A 228 8.99 -3.28 -4.73
CA SER A 228 9.21 -1.92 -4.23
C SER A 228 10.20 -1.90 -3.07
N VAL A 229 10.03 -2.79 -2.08
CA VAL A 229 10.88 -2.87 -0.88
C VAL A 229 12.33 -3.21 -1.23
N ASN A 230 12.55 -4.18 -2.13
CA ASN A 230 13.90 -4.59 -2.56
C ASN A 230 14.64 -3.48 -3.30
N VAL A 231 13.90 -2.66 -4.03
CA VAL A 231 14.46 -1.55 -4.80
C VAL A 231 14.79 -0.37 -3.88
N THR A 232 13.88 -0.01 -2.97
CA THR A 232 14.08 1.04 -1.96
C THR A 232 15.27 0.76 -1.04
N SER A 233 15.38 -0.48 -0.55
CA SER A 233 16.45 -0.91 0.38
C SER A 233 17.81 -1.12 -0.29
N GLY A 234 17.90 -0.96 -1.62
CA GLY A 234 19.14 -1.10 -2.37
C GLY A 234 20.22 -0.10 -1.95
N ALA A 235 21.46 -0.57 -1.77
CA ALA A 235 22.60 0.30 -1.52
C ALA A 235 22.78 1.34 -2.64
N GLY A 236 23.01 2.61 -2.27
CA GLY A 236 23.22 3.70 -3.23
C GLY A 236 21.94 4.28 -3.85
N THR A 237 20.77 3.98 -3.29
CA THR A 237 19.52 4.69 -3.62
C THR A 237 19.57 6.11 -3.04
N ARG A 238 19.38 7.11 -3.90
CA ARG A 238 19.15 8.50 -3.52
C ARG A 238 17.66 8.81 -3.68
N VAL A 239 17.14 9.70 -2.87
CA VAL A 239 15.70 9.98 -2.77
C VAL A 239 15.47 11.47 -2.90
N TRP A 240 14.48 11.84 -3.70
CA TRP A 240 14.06 13.22 -3.88
C TRP A 240 12.58 13.35 -3.54
N PRO A 241 12.22 14.16 -2.53
CA PRO A 241 10.87 14.65 -2.35
C PRO A 241 10.57 15.65 -3.47
N VAL A 242 9.68 15.29 -4.39
CA VAL A 242 9.32 16.09 -5.56
C VAL A 242 7.88 16.60 -5.42
N ARG A 243 7.68 17.90 -5.68
CA ARG A 243 6.33 18.47 -5.72
C ARG A 243 5.64 18.16 -7.05
N ALA A 244 4.45 17.60 -6.95
CA ALA A 244 3.53 17.37 -8.06
C ALA A 244 2.22 18.12 -7.78
N GLY A 245 2.12 19.38 -8.21
CA GLY A 245 1.00 20.25 -7.84
C GLY A 245 0.93 20.46 -6.33
N ARG A 246 -0.19 20.11 -5.70
CA ARG A 246 -0.33 20.10 -4.23
C ARG A 246 0.27 18.87 -3.56
N ARG A 247 0.70 17.86 -4.32
CA ARG A 247 1.15 16.57 -3.78
C ARG A 247 2.67 16.54 -3.58
N ILE A 248 3.13 15.70 -2.65
CA ILE A 248 4.54 15.34 -2.52
C ILE A 248 4.72 13.88 -2.90
N VAL A 249 5.67 13.63 -3.80
CA VAL A 249 5.97 12.32 -4.39
C VAL A 249 7.45 12.03 -4.13
N GLY A 250 7.76 10.95 -3.41
CA GLY A 250 9.14 10.50 -3.25
C GLY A 250 9.63 9.75 -4.50
N VAL A 251 10.67 10.28 -5.14
CA VAL A 251 11.35 9.65 -6.28
C VAL A 251 12.68 9.07 -5.81
N GLY A 252 12.80 7.75 -5.79
CA GLY A 252 14.06 7.05 -5.58
C GLY A 252 14.79 6.84 -6.90
N ALA A 253 16.11 7.00 -6.95
CA ALA A 253 16.92 6.55 -8.07
C ALA A 253 18.23 5.91 -7.59
N ARG A 254 18.71 4.88 -8.30
CA ARG A 254 19.89 4.10 -7.90
C ARG A 254 21.03 4.16 -8.90
N GLY A 255 22.26 4.22 -8.39
CA GLY A 255 23.49 4.08 -9.18
C GLY A 255 23.60 5.15 -10.27
N ALA A 256 23.85 4.73 -11.52
CA ALA A 256 23.97 5.66 -12.64
C ALA A 256 22.68 6.46 -12.93
N ALA A 257 21.49 5.90 -12.64
CA ALA A 257 20.23 6.64 -12.76
C ALA A 257 20.22 7.87 -11.84
N ALA A 258 20.71 7.70 -10.60
CA ALA A 258 20.77 8.78 -9.63
C ALA A 258 21.67 9.91 -10.15
N ALA A 259 22.88 9.60 -10.60
CA ALA A 259 23.82 10.61 -11.11
C ALA A 259 23.27 11.40 -12.30
N GLU A 260 22.62 10.71 -13.23
CA GLU A 260 22.13 11.32 -14.48
C GLU A 260 20.83 12.11 -14.31
N LEU A 261 20.00 11.76 -13.31
CA LEU A 261 18.75 12.47 -13.01
C LEU A 261 18.89 13.54 -11.92
N THR A 262 20.02 13.59 -11.20
CA THR A 262 20.22 14.47 -10.04
C THR A 262 19.86 15.93 -10.37
N GLY A 263 20.38 16.50 -11.47
CA GLY A 263 20.10 17.90 -11.81
C GLY A 263 18.61 18.20 -12.02
N TRP A 264 17.91 17.34 -12.76
CA TRP A 264 16.47 17.51 -13.01
C TRP A 264 15.60 17.31 -11.76
N LEU A 265 16.00 16.37 -10.88
CA LEU A 265 15.30 16.09 -9.62
C LEU A 265 15.57 17.16 -8.55
N ASP A 266 16.79 17.67 -8.44
CA ASP A 266 17.17 18.72 -7.49
C ASP A 266 16.40 20.01 -7.75
N GLU A 267 16.23 20.40 -9.02
CA GLU A 267 15.45 21.59 -9.43
C GLU A 267 13.97 21.53 -9.01
N ARG A 268 13.43 20.32 -8.78
CA ARG A 268 12.03 20.09 -8.38
C ARG A 268 11.88 19.67 -6.92
N GLY A 269 13.00 19.55 -6.22
CA GLY A 269 13.05 19.10 -4.84
C GLY A 269 12.37 20.09 -3.90
N THR A 270 11.55 19.60 -2.97
CA THR A 270 10.98 20.43 -1.90
C THR A 270 11.73 20.34 -0.58
N GLY A 271 12.73 19.47 -0.50
CA GLY A 271 13.34 19.07 0.77
C GLY A 271 12.39 18.23 1.64
N GLY A 272 12.88 17.81 2.81
CA GLY A 272 12.11 17.01 3.77
C GLY A 272 12.10 15.50 3.49
N TYR A 273 11.08 14.81 4.00
CA TYR A 273 10.83 13.39 3.78
C TYR A 273 9.65 13.22 2.84
N ALA A 274 9.70 12.23 1.96
CA ALA A 274 8.54 11.73 1.23
C ALA A 274 8.65 10.21 1.08
N PRO A 275 7.55 9.45 1.25
CA PRO A 275 7.57 8.02 0.98
C PRO A 275 7.91 7.77 -0.49
N ILE A 276 8.76 6.78 -0.76
CA ILE A 276 9.15 6.47 -2.14
C ILE A 276 7.96 5.82 -2.84
N THR A 277 7.46 6.51 -3.86
CA THR A 277 6.36 6.07 -4.71
C THR A 277 6.84 5.75 -6.12
N LEU A 278 7.88 6.45 -6.59
CA LEU A 278 8.52 6.18 -7.87
C LEU A 278 9.94 5.71 -7.66
N THR A 279 10.36 4.68 -8.38
CA THR A 279 11.77 4.30 -8.41
C THR A 279 12.31 4.18 -9.83
N VAL A 280 13.51 4.70 -10.03
CA VAL A 280 14.26 4.60 -11.27
C VAL A 280 15.53 3.80 -11.07
N GLU A 281 15.64 2.70 -11.83
CA GLU A 281 16.87 1.93 -11.91
C GLU A 281 17.50 2.05 -13.29
N ARG A 282 18.84 1.99 -13.35
CA ARG A 282 19.60 1.93 -14.61
C ARG A 282 20.47 0.69 -14.71
N PRO A 283 19.91 -0.51 -14.93
CA PRO A 283 20.70 -1.69 -15.24
C PRO A 283 21.29 -1.58 -16.65
N LYS A 284 22.62 -1.55 -16.76
CA LYS A 284 23.36 -1.40 -18.02
C LYS A 284 22.93 -0.12 -18.77
N ASN A 285 22.29 -0.26 -19.95
CA ASN A 285 21.93 0.84 -20.84
C ASN A 285 20.41 1.10 -20.90
N LEU A 286 19.66 0.63 -19.91
CA LEU A 286 18.20 0.79 -19.85
C LEU A 286 17.82 1.49 -18.55
N TYR A 287 16.79 2.32 -18.60
CA TYR A 287 16.09 2.84 -17.43
C TYR A 287 14.82 2.02 -17.22
N LEU A 288 14.61 1.59 -15.98
CA LEU A 288 13.39 0.93 -15.55
C LEU A 288 12.70 1.88 -14.57
N VAL A 289 11.48 2.31 -14.90
CA VAL A 289 10.67 3.17 -14.04
C VAL A 289 9.59 2.34 -13.40
N TYR A 290 9.54 2.38 -12.07
CA TYR A 290 8.57 1.68 -11.25
C TYR A 290 7.68 2.70 -10.55
N ASN A 291 6.39 2.37 -10.44
CA ASN A 291 5.45 3.07 -9.58
C ASN A 291 4.88 2.07 -8.57
N GLY A 292 5.05 2.39 -7.28
CA GLY A 292 4.82 1.46 -6.18
C GLY A 292 5.60 0.18 -6.44
N GLY A 293 4.87 -0.85 -6.85
CA GLY A 293 5.43 -2.18 -7.10
C GLY A 293 5.54 -2.65 -8.55
N GLY A 294 5.04 -1.86 -9.51
CA GLY A 294 4.94 -2.27 -10.91
C GLY A 294 5.86 -1.46 -11.82
N MET A 295 6.58 -2.13 -12.72
CA MET A 295 7.36 -1.43 -13.75
C MET A 295 6.39 -0.84 -14.78
N ILE A 296 6.38 0.48 -14.89
CA ILE A 296 5.49 1.24 -15.79
C ILE A 296 6.18 1.63 -17.10
N ALA A 297 7.51 1.68 -17.12
CA ALA A 297 8.26 1.99 -18.34
C ALA A 297 9.63 1.32 -18.39
N ARG A 298 10.08 1.03 -19.62
CA ARG A 298 11.43 0.60 -19.96
C ARG A 298 11.98 1.49 -21.07
N LEU A 299 12.96 2.31 -20.74
CA LEU A 299 13.41 3.43 -21.57
C LEU A 299 14.91 3.32 -21.85
N ARG A 300 15.38 3.96 -22.92
CA ARG A 300 16.78 3.85 -23.39
C ARG A 300 17.61 5.10 -23.15
N SER A 301 16.97 6.23 -22.84
CA SER A 301 17.65 7.52 -22.68
C SER A 301 17.17 8.25 -21.44
N THR A 302 18.03 9.12 -20.89
CA THR A 302 17.68 10.01 -19.78
C THR A 302 16.52 10.92 -20.16
N ALA A 303 16.50 11.44 -21.39
CA ALA A 303 15.45 12.34 -21.87
C ALA A 303 14.06 11.65 -21.93
N ASP A 304 14.01 10.39 -22.39
CA ASP A 304 12.78 9.60 -22.34
C ASP A 304 12.32 9.36 -20.90
N THR A 305 13.27 9.05 -20.00
CA THR A 305 12.99 8.86 -18.58
C THR A 305 12.43 10.11 -17.94
N VAL A 306 13.00 11.28 -18.22
CA VAL A 306 12.49 12.58 -17.75
C VAL A 306 11.06 12.80 -18.23
N ARG A 307 10.77 12.64 -19.53
CA ARG A 307 9.40 12.79 -20.06
C ARG A 307 8.40 11.83 -19.41
N CYS A 308 8.84 10.60 -19.15
CA CYS A 308 8.01 9.61 -18.44
C CYS A 308 7.72 10.06 -17.01
N LEU A 309 8.73 10.53 -16.27
CA LEU A 309 8.55 11.02 -14.91
C LEU A 309 7.65 12.27 -14.88
N GLU A 310 7.82 13.21 -15.80
CA GLU A 310 6.94 14.39 -15.94
C GLU A 310 5.48 13.96 -16.14
N THR A 311 5.22 13.02 -17.05
CA THR A 311 3.87 12.49 -17.29
C THR A 311 3.26 11.89 -16.02
N VAL A 312 4.05 11.17 -15.23
CA VAL A 312 3.60 10.54 -13.98
C VAL A 312 3.39 11.58 -12.87
N LEU A 313 4.26 12.57 -12.76
CA LEU A 313 4.12 13.67 -11.80
C LEU A 313 2.91 14.55 -12.13
N ASP A 314 2.66 14.84 -13.41
CA ASP A 314 1.46 15.56 -13.86
C ASP A 314 0.20 14.78 -13.51
N ALA A 315 0.24 13.46 -13.66
CA ALA A 315 -0.84 12.61 -13.18
C ALA A 315 -0.96 12.75 -11.65
N TYR A 316 0.07 12.59 -10.83
CA TYR A 316 -0.08 12.83 -9.38
C TYR A 316 -0.63 14.21 -9.02
N ALA A 317 -0.21 15.26 -9.73
CA ALA A 317 -0.72 16.62 -9.54
C ALA A 317 -2.23 16.73 -9.80
N ALA A 318 -2.74 15.97 -10.77
CA ALA A 318 -4.16 15.92 -11.08
C ALA A 318 -4.99 15.05 -10.12
N GLN A 319 -4.37 14.26 -9.23
CA GLN A 319 -5.08 13.26 -8.42
C GLN A 319 -6.03 13.92 -7.41
N GLY A 320 -7.26 13.42 -7.35
CA GLY A 320 -8.30 13.97 -6.47
C GLY A 320 -8.78 15.37 -6.88
N ALA A 321 -8.39 15.87 -8.05
CA ALA A 321 -8.97 17.07 -8.67
C ALA A 321 -10.17 16.74 -9.59
N GLY A 322 -10.63 15.49 -9.58
CA GLY A 322 -11.82 15.04 -10.31
C GLY A 322 -13.10 15.59 -9.66
N ARG A 323 -14.17 15.60 -10.44
CA ARG A 323 -15.52 15.95 -9.95
C ARG A 323 -16.04 14.87 -9.02
N ASP A 324 -17.07 15.16 -8.23
CA ASP A 324 -17.68 14.19 -7.30
C ASP A 324 -18.27 12.96 -8.01
N ASP A 325 -18.55 13.05 -9.32
CA ASP A 325 -19.01 11.95 -10.19
C ASP A 325 -17.86 11.14 -10.83
N GLU A 326 -16.62 11.44 -10.50
CA GLU A 326 -15.40 10.78 -11.00
C GLU A 326 -14.63 10.10 -9.86
N ALA A 327 -13.91 9.03 -10.18
CA ALA A 327 -13.08 8.34 -9.21
C ALA A 327 -11.73 7.92 -9.81
N ASP A 328 -10.66 8.20 -9.07
CA ASP A 328 -9.32 7.74 -9.41
C ASP A 328 -9.13 6.29 -8.93
N VAL A 329 -8.71 5.39 -9.82
CA VAL A 329 -8.41 3.99 -9.49
C VAL A 329 -6.92 3.69 -9.61
N SER A 330 -6.34 3.04 -8.60
CA SER A 330 -4.96 2.55 -8.63
C SER A 330 -4.91 1.20 -9.36
N CYS A 331 -4.81 1.26 -10.69
CA CYS A 331 -4.66 0.10 -11.55
C CYS A 331 -3.78 0.42 -12.76
N GLY A 332 -3.32 -0.61 -13.46
CA GLY A 332 -2.65 -0.43 -14.75
C GLY A 332 -3.67 -0.20 -15.86
N ALA A 333 -3.29 0.52 -16.91
CA ALA A 333 -4.11 0.70 -18.10
C ALA A 333 -3.33 0.47 -19.39
N LEU A 334 -4.01 -0.18 -20.34
CA LEU A 334 -3.57 -0.29 -21.73
C LEU A 334 -4.56 0.50 -22.59
N TRP A 335 -4.03 1.35 -23.46
CA TRP A 335 -4.80 2.18 -24.38
C TRP A 335 -4.56 1.75 -25.83
N ASN A 336 -5.63 1.71 -26.61
CA ASN A 336 -5.59 1.54 -28.05
C ASN A 336 -6.63 2.49 -28.67
N PRO A 337 -6.29 3.27 -29.71
CA PRO A 337 -7.19 4.24 -30.32
C PRO A 337 -8.47 3.61 -30.89
N ASP A 338 -8.39 2.38 -31.38
CA ASP A 338 -9.49 1.67 -32.06
C ASP A 338 -10.32 0.82 -31.08
N HIS A 339 -9.73 0.42 -29.95
CA HIS A 339 -10.35 -0.50 -28.99
C HIS A 339 -10.66 0.10 -27.61
N GLY A 340 -10.17 1.30 -27.29
CA GLY A 340 -10.40 1.96 -26.01
C GLY A 340 -9.38 1.59 -24.94
N VAL A 341 -9.83 1.48 -23.68
CA VAL A 341 -8.98 1.24 -22.51
C VAL A 341 -9.25 -0.13 -21.89
N VAL A 342 -8.19 -0.88 -21.60
CA VAL A 342 -8.23 -2.10 -20.81
C VAL A 342 -7.58 -1.85 -19.46
N LEU A 343 -8.33 -2.06 -18.38
CA LEU A 343 -7.83 -1.92 -17.01
C LEU A 343 -7.26 -3.27 -16.55
N VAL A 344 -6.07 -3.25 -15.94
CA VAL A 344 -5.36 -4.44 -15.50
C VAL A 344 -4.88 -4.31 -14.05
N PRO A 345 -4.71 -5.41 -13.31
CA PRO A 345 -4.13 -5.36 -11.98
C PRO A 345 -2.70 -4.77 -12.00
N ASN A 346 -2.37 -3.92 -11.03
CA ASN A 346 -1.02 -3.33 -10.89
C ASN A 346 0.12 -4.36 -10.96
N PRO A 347 0.02 -5.56 -10.34
CA PRO A 347 1.08 -6.57 -10.43
C PRO A 347 1.40 -7.05 -11.86
N TRP A 348 0.47 -6.91 -12.82
CA TRP A 348 0.70 -7.33 -14.20
C TRP A 348 1.47 -6.30 -15.02
N THR A 349 1.53 -5.04 -14.59
CA THR A 349 2.19 -3.94 -15.31
C THR A 349 3.64 -4.26 -15.65
N SER A 350 4.37 -4.89 -14.73
CA SER A 350 5.77 -5.28 -14.96
C SER A 350 5.96 -6.20 -16.17
N GLU A 351 5.13 -7.24 -16.26
CA GLU A 351 5.20 -8.20 -17.36
C GLU A 351 4.65 -7.64 -18.67
N LEU A 352 3.66 -6.75 -18.60
CA LEU A 352 3.16 -6.03 -19.76
C LEU A 352 4.22 -5.06 -20.31
N THR A 353 4.95 -4.35 -19.44
CA THR A 353 6.06 -3.48 -19.84
C THR A 353 7.18 -4.25 -20.52
N LYS A 354 7.53 -5.45 -20.02
CA LYS A 354 8.52 -6.33 -20.68
C LYS A 354 8.10 -6.72 -22.10
N ARG A 355 6.79 -6.84 -22.34
CA ARG A 355 6.19 -7.22 -23.63
C ARG A 355 5.63 -6.03 -24.42
N SER A 356 5.96 -4.79 -24.02
CA SER A 356 5.46 -3.55 -24.62
C SER A 356 5.68 -3.46 -26.13
N THR A 357 6.79 -3.97 -26.66
CA THR A 357 7.01 -4.02 -28.12
C THR A 357 5.97 -4.85 -28.85
N ARG A 358 5.64 -6.04 -28.32
CA ARG A 358 4.62 -6.93 -28.90
C ARG A 358 3.22 -6.31 -28.81
N LEU A 359 2.91 -5.69 -27.67
CA LEU A 359 1.65 -4.97 -27.48
C LEU A 359 1.54 -3.77 -28.43
N GLY A 360 2.63 -3.01 -28.58
CA GLY A 360 2.70 -1.86 -29.48
C GLY A 360 2.53 -2.22 -30.96
N GLN A 361 3.02 -3.39 -31.38
CA GLN A 361 2.77 -3.92 -32.72
C GLN A 361 1.27 -4.21 -32.98
N ALA A 362 0.51 -4.52 -31.93
CA ALA A 362 -0.94 -4.69 -31.97
C ALA A 362 -1.71 -3.38 -31.63
N GLY A 363 -1.04 -2.23 -31.64
CA GLY A 363 -1.64 -0.92 -31.38
C GLY A 363 -1.88 -0.58 -29.90
N TRP A 364 -1.53 -1.48 -28.97
CA TRP A 364 -1.71 -1.25 -27.54
C TRP A 364 -0.52 -0.55 -26.90
N ARG A 365 -0.81 0.48 -26.09
CA ARG A 365 0.19 1.24 -25.33
C ARG A 365 -0.10 1.13 -23.85
N LEU A 366 0.92 0.81 -23.07
CA LEU A 366 0.82 0.86 -21.61
C LEU A 366 0.85 2.32 -21.15
N CYS A 367 -0.10 2.70 -20.31
CA CYS A 367 -0.17 4.02 -19.72
C CYS A 367 0.74 4.07 -18.48
N PRO A 368 1.69 5.02 -18.39
CA PRO A 368 2.54 5.17 -17.21
C PRO A 368 1.81 5.74 -15.98
N ALA A 369 0.63 6.33 -16.14
CA ALA A 369 -0.07 7.03 -15.08
C ALA A 369 -0.26 6.13 -13.84
N PRO A 370 -0.09 6.66 -12.63
CA PRO A 370 -0.16 5.89 -11.40
C PRO A 370 -1.59 5.50 -10.99
N TYR A 371 -2.56 6.11 -11.65
CA TYR A 371 -3.97 5.81 -11.50
C TYR A 371 -4.68 6.11 -12.83
N VAL A 372 -5.92 5.64 -12.95
CA VAL A 372 -6.82 5.92 -14.06
C VAL A 372 -8.02 6.63 -13.49
N ARG A 373 -8.41 7.78 -14.06
CA ARG A 373 -9.66 8.42 -13.66
C ARG A 373 -10.82 7.80 -14.41
N LEU A 374 -11.83 7.35 -13.68
CA LEU A 374 -13.05 6.79 -14.25
C LEU A 374 -14.18 7.80 -14.13
N SER A 375 -14.98 7.91 -15.19
CA SER A 375 -16.21 8.70 -15.23
C SER A 375 -17.38 7.84 -15.69
N ALA A 376 -18.53 7.98 -15.03
CA ALA A 376 -19.74 7.28 -15.40
C ALA A 376 -20.42 7.95 -16.60
N HIS A 377 -20.62 7.21 -17.70
CA HIS A 377 -21.57 7.58 -18.76
C HIS A 377 -22.81 6.66 -18.69
N PRO A 378 -23.97 7.06 -19.23
CA PRO A 378 -25.22 6.30 -19.16
C PRO A 378 -25.08 4.82 -19.54
N ASP A 379 -24.30 4.52 -20.59
CA ASP A 379 -24.23 3.17 -21.16
C ASP A 379 -22.91 2.43 -20.90
N ARG A 380 -21.87 3.12 -20.41
CA ARG A 380 -20.52 2.55 -20.22
C ARG A 380 -19.65 3.43 -19.33
N ALA A 381 -18.57 2.85 -18.80
CA ALA A 381 -17.52 3.62 -18.13
C ALA A 381 -16.53 4.19 -19.15
N TRP A 382 -16.00 5.37 -18.84
CA TRP A 382 -14.91 5.99 -19.58
C TRP A 382 -13.71 6.18 -18.67
N ALA A 383 -12.51 6.12 -19.26
CA ALA A 383 -11.25 6.29 -18.58
C ALA A 383 -10.50 7.49 -19.15
N HIS A 384 -9.98 8.34 -18.26
CA HIS A 384 -8.97 9.34 -18.60
C HIS A 384 -7.60 8.73 -18.27
N VAL A 385 -6.79 8.57 -19.30
CA VAL A 385 -5.47 7.95 -19.22
C VAL A 385 -4.42 8.88 -19.80
N HIS A 386 -3.21 8.87 -19.24
CA HIS A 386 -2.06 9.58 -19.79
C HIS A 386 -1.17 8.58 -20.53
N PRO A 387 -1.34 8.35 -21.84
CA PRO A 387 -0.37 7.59 -22.63
C PRO A 387 0.94 8.38 -22.82
N LEU A 388 2.05 7.68 -23.08
CA LEU A 388 3.27 8.30 -23.59
C LEU A 388 3.23 8.28 -25.12
N PRO A 389 3.51 9.36 -25.87
CA PRO A 389 3.80 10.75 -25.51
C PRO A 389 2.67 11.75 -25.86
N ASP A 390 1.47 11.26 -26.23
CA ASP A 390 0.44 12.07 -26.92
C ASP A 390 -0.48 12.87 -25.98
N GLY A 391 -0.12 12.96 -24.70
CA GLY A 391 -0.90 13.63 -23.65
C GLY A 391 -2.15 12.85 -23.22
N PRO A 392 -2.93 13.38 -22.26
CA PRO A 392 -4.10 12.70 -21.73
C PRO A 392 -5.16 12.44 -22.81
N ARG A 393 -5.82 11.29 -22.70
CA ARG A 393 -6.90 10.83 -23.59
C ARG A 393 -8.07 10.31 -22.77
N THR A 394 -9.27 10.57 -23.25
CA THR A 394 -10.51 10.04 -22.70
C THR A 394 -11.09 9.03 -23.67
N ALA A 395 -11.32 7.80 -23.23
CA ALA A 395 -11.77 6.71 -24.08
C ALA A 395 -12.66 5.74 -23.29
N PRO A 396 -13.58 5.01 -23.96
CA PRO A 396 -14.40 4.01 -23.30
C PRO A 396 -13.56 2.87 -22.71
N VAL A 397 -13.96 2.37 -21.56
CA VAL A 397 -13.36 1.17 -20.97
C VAL A 397 -13.92 -0.05 -21.68
N ALA A 398 -13.07 -0.77 -22.40
CA ALA A 398 -13.45 -1.98 -23.13
C ALA A 398 -13.78 -3.11 -22.15
N PHE A 399 -12.85 -3.38 -21.23
CA PHE A 399 -13.06 -4.31 -20.12
C PHE A 399 -11.99 -4.12 -19.05
N ARG A 400 -12.28 -4.69 -17.88
CA ARG A 400 -11.35 -4.92 -16.80
C ARG A 400 -10.89 -6.37 -16.81
N ALA A 401 -9.58 -6.58 -16.83
CA ALA A 401 -9.00 -7.90 -16.68
C ALA A 401 -8.86 -8.25 -15.19
N GLU A 402 -9.23 -9.47 -14.83
CA GLU A 402 -9.04 -10.01 -13.49
C GLU A 402 -8.32 -11.37 -13.56
N PRO A 403 -7.38 -11.65 -12.64
CA PRO A 403 -6.79 -12.98 -12.56
C PRO A 403 -7.88 -14.01 -12.22
N PRO A 404 -7.78 -15.25 -12.74
CA PRO A 404 -8.63 -16.33 -12.26
C PRO A 404 -8.45 -16.50 -10.75
N PRO A 405 -9.52 -16.81 -10.01
CA PRO A 405 -9.40 -17.15 -8.60
C PRO A 405 -8.38 -18.28 -8.44
N GLU A 406 -7.41 -18.10 -7.52
CA GLU A 406 -6.55 -19.21 -7.12
C GLU A 406 -7.42 -20.28 -6.45
N ALA A 407 -7.63 -21.39 -7.16
CA ALA A 407 -8.26 -22.60 -6.67
C ALA A 407 -7.21 -23.72 -6.69
N ALA A 408 -7.16 -24.54 -5.64
CA ALA A 408 -6.33 -25.74 -5.70
C ALA A 408 -6.85 -26.67 -6.81
N PRO A 409 -6.01 -27.54 -7.39
CA PRO A 409 -6.47 -28.51 -8.38
C PRO A 409 -7.68 -29.31 -7.86
N GLY A 410 -8.81 -29.25 -8.57
CA GLY A 410 -10.05 -29.94 -8.20
C GLY A 410 -11.01 -29.14 -7.32
N GLU A 411 -10.65 -27.93 -6.87
CA GLU A 411 -11.58 -27.06 -6.14
C GLU A 411 -12.45 -26.22 -7.10
N PRO A 412 -13.74 -26.01 -6.78
CA PRO A 412 -14.59 -25.14 -7.57
C PRO A 412 -14.10 -23.69 -7.52
N ILE A 413 -14.01 -23.07 -8.68
CA ILE A 413 -13.71 -21.64 -8.83
C ILE A 413 -14.84 -20.85 -8.14
N ARG A 414 -14.55 -20.29 -6.97
CA ARG A 414 -15.53 -19.50 -6.22
C ARG A 414 -15.72 -18.13 -6.88
N ILE A 415 -16.95 -17.82 -7.26
CA ILE A 415 -17.34 -16.49 -7.73
C ILE A 415 -17.48 -15.57 -6.52
N PRO A 416 -16.83 -14.39 -6.50
CA PRO A 416 -16.94 -13.47 -5.37
C PRO A 416 -18.39 -13.02 -5.12
N GLY A 417 -18.81 -13.06 -3.86
CA GLY A 417 -20.11 -12.53 -3.41
C GLY A 417 -20.18 -10.99 -3.46
N GLY A 418 -21.34 -10.41 -3.19
CA GLY A 418 -21.55 -8.95 -3.25
C GLY A 418 -20.63 -8.17 -2.30
N GLU A 419 -20.42 -8.68 -1.09
CA GLU A 419 -19.50 -8.08 -0.12
C GLU A 419 -18.05 -8.16 -0.61
N GLU A 420 -17.59 -9.32 -1.07
CA GLU A 420 -16.24 -9.52 -1.64
C GLU A 420 -15.96 -8.60 -2.83
N ARG A 421 -16.95 -8.34 -3.68
CA ARG A 421 -16.86 -7.34 -4.75
C ARG A 421 -16.76 -5.91 -4.22
N ALA A 422 -17.50 -5.58 -3.16
CA ALA A 422 -17.39 -4.26 -2.50
C ALA A 422 -15.98 -4.04 -1.92
N ALA A 423 -15.35 -5.04 -1.31
CA ALA A 423 -13.97 -4.89 -0.85
C ALA A 423 -12.95 -4.87 -2.00
N GLN A 424 -13.22 -5.56 -3.12
CA GLN A 424 -12.42 -5.40 -4.33
C GLN A 424 -12.47 -3.95 -4.84
N LEU A 425 -13.62 -3.26 -4.78
CA LEU A 425 -13.72 -1.83 -5.12
C LEU A 425 -12.86 -0.95 -4.21
N VAL A 426 -12.82 -1.24 -2.91
CA VAL A 426 -11.98 -0.54 -1.93
C VAL A 426 -10.49 -0.69 -2.25
N CYS A 427 -10.07 -1.85 -2.78
CA CYS A 427 -8.71 -2.11 -3.24
C CYS A 427 -8.36 -1.39 -4.56
N TRP A 428 -9.36 -0.99 -5.34
CA TRP A 428 -9.16 -0.26 -6.59
C TRP A 428 -9.09 1.25 -6.38
N ALA A 429 -9.68 1.78 -5.32
CA ALA A 429 -9.65 3.21 -5.03
C ALA A 429 -8.21 3.73 -4.83
N ALA A 430 -7.81 4.72 -5.65
CA ALA A 430 -6.61 5.49 -5.37
C ALA A 430 -6.83 6.33 -4.10
N ARG A 431 -5.81 6.48 -3.26
CA ARG A 431 -5.91 7.23 -2.00
C ARG A 431 -5.15 8.56 -2.08
N PRO A 432 -5.65 9.63 -1.45
CA PRO A 432 -6.93 9.72 -0.70
C PRO A 432 -8.16 9.68 -1.62
N ILE A 433 -9.31 9.28 -1.07
CA ILE A 433 -10.61 9.24 -1.77
C ILE A 433 -11.72 9.69 -0.82
N THR A 434 -12.66 10.50 -1.32
CA THR A 434 -13.81 10.96 -0.55
C THR A 434 -14.99 9.98 -0.62
N GLU A 435 -15.95 10.10 0.29
CA GLU A 435 -17.18 9.29 0.25
C GLU A 435 -17.96 9.44 -1.08
N PRO A 436 -18.19 10.66 -1.64
CA PRO A 436 -18.78 10.81 -2.96
C PRO A 436 -18.03 10.07 -4.08
N GLN A 437 -16.70 10.18 -4.10
CA GLN A 437 -15.86 9.51 -5.09
C GLN A 437 -15.92 7.98 -4.95
N LEU A 438 -16.05 7.46 -3.72
CA LEU A 438 -16.25 6.03 -3.50
C LEU A 438 -17.60 5.55 -4.05
N HIS A 439 -18.66 6.34 -3.89
CA HIS A 439 -19.96 6.04 -4.50
C HIS A 439 -19.91 6.10 -6.03
N ALA A 440 -19.25 7.11 -6.60
CA ALA A 440 -19.02 7.23 -8.03
C ALA A 440 -18.22 6.02 -8.57
N LEU A 441 -17.20 5.57 -7.85
CA LEU A 441 -16.44 4.38 -8.19
C LEU A 441 -17.34 3.13 -8.23
N ALA A 442 -18.16 2.93 -7.19
CA ALA A 442 -19.07 1.79 -7.12
C ALA A 442 -20.07 1.78 -8.28
N ALA A 443 -20.66 2.94 -8.59
CA ALA A 443 -21.59 3.08 -9.71
C ALA A 443 -20.91 2.84 -11.07
N THR A 444 -19.68 3.32 -11.24
CA THR A 444 -18.93 3.20 -12.50
C THR A 444 -18.39 1.79 -12.72
N ALA A 445 -17.85 1.16 -11.68
CA ALA A 445 -17.28 -0.18 -11.79
C ALA A 445 -18.32 -1.26 -12.14
N GLY A 446 -19.57 -1.08 -11.70
CA GLY A 446 -20.68 -1.94 -12.12
C GLY A 446 -20.98 -1.91 -13.63
N ARG A 447 -20.49 -0.89 -14.35
CA ARG A 447 -20.68 -0.71 -15.80
C ARG A 447 -19.46 -1.16 -16.63
N ILE A 448 -18.41 -1.67 -15.98
CA ILE A 448 -17.20 -2.13 -16.67
C ILE A 448 -17.32 -3.64 -16.93
N PRO A 449 -17.31 -4.09 -18.20
CA PRO A 449 -17.24 -5.52 -18.50
C PRO A 449 -16.01 -6.14 -17.83
N THR A 450 -16.17 -7.26 -17.14
CA THR A 450 -15.06 -7.96 -16.49
C THR A 450 -14.70 -9.22 -17.28
N ARG A 451 -13.40 -9.42 -17.55
CA ARG A 451 -12.85 -10.63 -18.17
C ARG A 451 -11.88 -11.31 -17.22
N THR A 452 -12.16 -12.56 -16.88
CA THR A 452 -11.27 -13.38 -16.06
C THR A 452 -10.26 -14.08 -16.96
N LEU A 453 -8.99 -13.67 -16.87
CA LEU A 453 -7.92 -14.10 -17.77
C LEU A 453 -6.64 -14.37 -16.98
N THR A 454 -5.83 -15.33 -17.44
CA THR A 454 -4.41 -15.33 -17.06
C THR A 454 -3.69 -14.18 -17.75
N LEU A 455 -2.52 -13.80 -17.26
CA LEU A 455 -1.69 -12.77 -17.91
C LEU A 455 -1.39 -13.14 -19.38
N ASP A 456 -1.02 -14.39 -19.65
CA ASP A 456 -0.76 -14.85 -21.02
C ASP A 456 -2.04 -14.90 -21.88
N GLY A 457 -3.18 -15.20 -21.26
CA GLY A 457 -4.51 -15.11 -21.89
C GLY A 457 -4.83 -13.69 -22.32
N LEU A 458 -4.59 -12.70 -21.45
CA LEU A 458 -4.74 -11.28 -21.76
C LEU A 458 -3.83 -10.88 -22.93
N ILE A 459 -2.54 -11.22 -22.87
CA ILE A 459 -1.60 -10.87 -23.95
C ILE A 459 -2.04 -11.49 -25.27
N THR A 460 -2.50 -12.74 -25.25
CA THR A 460 -3.03 -13.40 -26.45
C THR A 460 -4.22 -12.65 -27.00
N GLU A 461 -5.18 -12.29 -26.15
CA GLU A 461 -6.37 -11.54 -26.54
C GLU A 461 -6.04 -10.18 -27.17
N LEU A 462 -5.15 -9.41 -26.54
CA LEU A 462 -4.76 -8.07 -27.01
C LEU A 462 -3.89 -8.10 -28.27
N THR A 463 -3.28 -9.24 -28.59
CA THR A 463 -2.41 -9.39 -29.76
C THR A 463 -3.03 -10.23 -30.87
N ARG A 464 -4.33 -10.56 -30.75
CA ARG A 464 -5.08 -11.13 -31.88
C ARG A 464 -5.20 -10.07 -32.99
N PRO A 465 -4.99 -10.47 -34.25
CA PRO A 465 -5.07 -9.56 -35.40
C PRO A 465 -6.49 -9.05 -35.67
#